data_AF-A0A9D2EPM8-F1
#
_entry.id   AF-A0A9D2EPM8-F1
#
_cell.length_a   1.000
_cell.length_b   1.000
_cell.length_c   1.000
_cell.angle_alpha   90.00
_cell.angle_beta   90.00
_cell.angle_gamma   90.00
#
_symmetry.space_group_name_H-M   'P 1'
#
loop_
_entity.id
_entity.type
_entity.pdbx_description
1 polymer ?
#
loop_
_entity_poly.entity_id
_entity_poly.type
_entity_poly.pdbx_seq_one_letter_code
_entity_poly.pdbx_strand_id
1 'polypeptide(L)'
;MYLVMGLCSLMLLISVIISFVLVGGGDLLSGSAEGDSSAESDSLVTESGYDKDQNTIDQSQYSSTILEESEDAGQDYVDETLFLGDSNTARMYRMFDYCSYDNAIGSVGMSARSLATYACVQLQGYSNYVTMAKAVFLMQPQRVILTFGTNDLSPSYSADSFVENYEEGIKTIVEAYPSVDIIVNAIPPLGQVHSNQNLTQTQVDEYNKALVEMCKENDWKFLNSAEVLKDSSTGYAKSGYVESSDGIHLTKAAMEALFEYVRTHSYITEDDRPTVKNVAKHIGDKDVSVSTASNVTNTSSASSTSSESTSQEEVVETPVPTVAPTQAPTQAPTPEPTPEPATPVPTEQPTQEPSPATPTPAPATPVPATPTPVPEPTATQAPAATEQPQETPAQDAGTAQTTGNDGATA
;
A
#
# COMPACT_ATOMS: atom_id res chain seq x y z
N MET A 1 19.65 -19.99 -16.49
CA MET A 1 18.58 -19.20 -15.84
C MET A 1 18.72 -17.71 -16.09
N TYR A 2 19.87 -17.08 -15.79
CA TYR A 2 20.10 -15.64 -16.04
C TYR A 2 19.99 -15.20 -17.52
N LEU A 3 20.41 -16.05 -18.46
CA LEU A 3 20.33 -15.76 -19.89
C LEU A 3 18.86 -15.76 -20.41
N VAL A 4 18.02 -16.60 -19.82
CA VAL A 4 16.59 -16.70 -20.16
C VAL A 4 15.81 -15.54 -19.52
N MET A 5 16.13 -15.18 -18.27
CA MET A 5 15.58 -13.99 -17.60
C MET A 5 15.98 -12.70 -18.35
N GLY A 6 17.23 -12.56 -18.78
CA GLY A 6 17.69 -11.42 -19.57
C GLY A 6 17.03 -11.34 -20.96
N LEU A 7 16.80 -12.47 -21.62
CA LEU A 7 16.06 -12.53 -22.89
C LEU A 7 14.57 -12.22 -22.72
N CYS A 8 13.93 -12.67 -21.65
CA CYS A 8 12.54 -12.34 -21.33
C CYS A 8 12.36 -10.85 -20.98
N SER A 9 13.28 -10.26 -20.22
CA SER A 9 13.28 -8.82 -19.95
C SER A 9 13.54 -7.99 -21.21
N LEU A 10 14.40 -8.45 -22.11
CA LEU A 10 14.65 -7.77 -23.40
C LEU A 10 13.44 -7.88 -24.34
N MET A 11 12.74 -9.01 -24.37
CA MET A 11 11.51 -9.19 -25.15
C MET A 11 10.36 -8.33 -24.63
N LEU A 12 10.22 -8.17 -23.32
CA LEU A 12 9.27 -7.24 -22.72
C LEU A 12 9.59 -5.80 -23.11
N LEU A 13 10.86 -5.40 -23.08
CA LEU A 13 11.29 -4.06 -23.50
C LEU A 13 10.99 -3.80 -24.99
N ILE A 14 11.31 -4.76 -25.87
CA ILE A 14 11.04 -4.66 -27.31
C ILE A 14 9.53 -4.59 -27.59
N SER A 15 8.71 -5.31 -26.82
CA SER A 15 7.25 -5.28 -26.99
C SER A 15 6.64 -3.91 -26.64
N VAL A 16 7.14 -3.24 -25.60
CA VAL A 16 6.73 -1.88 -25.23
C VAL A 16 7.13 -0.86 -26.29
N ILE A 17 8.31 -1.01 -26.91
CA ILE A 17 8.78 -0.14 -27.99
C ILE A 17 7.91 -0.28 -29.24
N ILE A 18 7.57 -1.50 -29.66
CA ILE A 18 6.72 -1.76 -30.83
C ILE A 18 5.30 -1.21 -30.61
N SER A 19 4.78 -1.29 -29.38
CA SER A 19 3.48 -0.72 -29.02
C SER A 19 3.42 0.81 -29.12
N PHE A 20 4.52 1.52 -28.86
CA PHE A 20 4.58 2.98 -29.01
C PHE A 20 4.53 3.42 -30.49
N VAL A 21 5.19 2.68 -31.38
CA VAL A 21 5.20 2.97 -32.83
C VAL A 21 3.81 2.80 -33.46
N LEU A 22 2.98 1.91 -32.91
CA LEU A 22 1.64 1.64 -33.44
C LEU A 22 0.55 2.59 -32.91
N VAL A 23 0.77 3.25 -31.77
CA VAL A 23 -0.20 4.16 -31.12
C VAL A 23 0.08 5.64 -31.44
N GLY A 24 1.32 6.01 -31.74
CA GLY A 24 1.66 7.32 -32.32
C GLY A 24 1.40 7.35 -33.82
N GLY A 25 0.19 7.76 -34.21
CA GLY A 25 -0.36 7.71 -35.56
C GLY A 25 0.60 7.99 -36.72
N GLY A 26 0.44 7.20 -37.79
CA GLY A 26 1.20 7.31 -39.01
C GLY A 26 1.09 8.69 -39.66
N ASP A 27 2.24 9.35 -39.75
CA ASP A 27 2.64 10.07 -40.97
C ASP A 27 4.17 10.05 -41.06
N LEU A 28 4.70 8.97 -41.63
CA LEU A 28 6.14 8.83 -41.92
C LEU A 28 6.36 7.95 -43.15
N LEU A 29 5.68 8.30 -44.24
CA LEU A 29 6.15 7.96 -45.57
C LEU A 29 6.89 9.18 -46.14
N SER A 30 8.20 9.24 -45.88
CA SER A 30 9.25 9.75 -46.77
C SER A 30 10.41 10.38 -45.99
N GLY A 31 11.61 9.82 -46.16
CA GLY A 31 12.86 10.56 -45.97
C GLY A 31 13.77 9.99 -44.89
N SER A 32 14.81 9.26 -45.35
CA SER A 32 15.94 8.79 -44.56
C SER A 32 16.62 9.90 -43.74
N ALA A 33 16.82 9.66 -42.45
CA ALA A 33 17.94 10.19 -41.68
C ALA A 33 18.14 9.34 -40.42
N GLU A 34 19.38 8.93 -40.19
CA GLU A 34 19.83 8.25 -38.99
C GLU A 34 19.55 9.14 -37.76
N GLY A 35 18.65 8.69 -36.88
CA GLY A 35 18.27 9.36 -35.65
C GLY A 35 18.51 8.42 -34.48
N ASP A 36 19.52 8.76 -33.68
CA ASP A 36 19.82 8.20 -32.37
C ASP A 36 18.54 8.12 -31.52
N SER A 37 18.16 6.92 -31.09
CA SER A 37 16.98 6.71 -30.25
C SER A 37 17.39 6.87 -28.79
N SER A 38 17.44 8.10 -28.31
CA SER A 38 17.39 8.39 -26.88
C SER A 38 16.04 7.91 -26.36
N ALA A 39 16.06 6.90 -25.49
CA ALA A 39 14.92 6.60 -24.64
C ALA A 39 14.66 7.84 -23.78
N GLU A 40 13.58 8.56 -24.04
CA GLU A 40 13.11 9.65 -23.20
C GLU A 40 12.76 9.05 -21.82
N SER A 41 13.71 9.15 -20.89
CA SER A 41 13.44 8.92 -19.48
C SER A 41 12.43 9.98 -19.06
N ASP A 42 11.29 9.55 -18.53
CA ASP A 42 10.28 10.47 -18.00
C ASP A 42 10.99 11.38 -16.98
N SER A 43 10.99 12.69 -17.26
CA SER A 43 11.83 13.61 -16.49
C SER A 43 11.39 13.60 -15.04
N LEU A 44 12.33 13.41 -14.10
CA LEU A 44 12.01 13.54 -12.69
C LEU A 44 11.71 15.00 -12.33
N VAL A 45 10.84 15.18 -11.34
CA VAL A 45 10.16 16.43 -11.03
C VAL A 45 10.20 16.72 -9.54
N THR A 46 10.01 17.98 -9.18
CA THR A 46 9.83 18.42 -7.78
C THR A 46 8.58 19.28 -7.71
N GLU A 47 7.72 19.04 -6.72
CA GLU A 47 6.53 19.86 -6.51
C GLU A 47 6.92 21.27 -6.01
N SER A 48 6.33 22.29 -6.63
CA SER A 48 6.52 23.69 -6.22
C SER A 48 5.48 24.10 -5.19
N GLY A 49 5.92 24.66 -4.06
CA GLY A 49 5.02 25.27 -3.08
C GLY A 49 4.36 24.29 -2.11
N TYR A 50 4.84 23.05 -2.04
CA TYR A 50 4.39 22.07 -1.04
C TYR A 50 4.59 22.60 0.39
N ASP A 51 3.52 22.53 1.19
CA ASP A 51 3.53 22.82 2.62
C ASP A 51 3.19 21.54 3.40
N LYS A 52 4.20 20.99 4.07
CA LYS A 52 4.08 19.74 4.86
C LYS A 52 3.10 19.83 6.02
N ASP A 53 2.75 21.05 6.48
CA ASP A 53 1.90 21.27 7.65
C ASP A 53 0.43 21.54 7.26
N GLN A 54 0.12 21.74 5.97
CA GLN A 54 -1.21 22.13 5.49
C GLN A 54 -2.29 21.05 5.72
N ASN A 55 -1.93 19.78 5.53
CA ASN A 55 -2.85 18.64 5.57
C ASN A 55 -2.48 17.61 6.63
N THR A 56 -1.79 18.03 7.69
CA THR A 56 -1.44 17.15 8.81
C THR A 56 -2.70 16.57 9.47
N ILE A 57 -2.66 15.27 9.76
CA ILE A 57 -3.71 14.57 10.51
C ILE A 57 -3.54 14.91 11.99
N ASP A 58 -4.56 15.50 12.60
CA ASP A 58 -4.61 15.69 14.05
C ASP A 58 -5.01 14.37 14.72
N GLN A 59 -4.00 13.59 15.14
CA GLN A 59 -4.22 12.28 15.74
C GLN A 59 -5.22 12.30 16.91
N SER A 60 -5.28 13.40 17.68
CA SER A 60 -6.16 13.51 18.84
C SER A 60 -7.65 13.46 18.48
N GLN A 61 -8.00 13.85 17.25
CA GLN A 61 -9.37 13.81 16.74
C GLN A 61 -9.81 12.42 16.28
N TYR A 62 -8.86 11.50 16.13
CA TYR A 62 -9.07 10.17 15.54
C TYR A 62 -8.57 9.04 16.43
N SER A 63 -8.45 9.26 17.75
CA SER A 63 -7.91 8.28 18.71
C SER A 63 -8.64 6.93 18.75
N SER A 64 -9.91 6.86 18.33
CA SER A 64 -10.65 5.58 18.19
C SER A 64 -10.51 4.92 16.81
N THR A 65 -9.95 5.64 15.83
CA THR A 65 -9.88 5.26 14.41
C THR A 65 -8.45 4.94 13.99
N ILE A 66 -7.48 5.77 14.37
CA ILE A 66 -6.06 5.53 14.14
C ILE A 66 -5.60 4.43 15.09
N LEU A 67 -4.92 3.43 14.56
CA LEU A 67 -4.30 2.39 15.37
C LEU A 67 -3.15 2.98 16.18
N GLU A 68 -3.21 2.84 17.49
CA GLU A 68 -2.16 3.28 18.41
C GLU A 68 -1.00 2.27 18.45
N GLU A 69 0.15 2.73 18.94
CA GLU A 69 1.30 1.85 19.17
C GLU A 69 0.95 0.73 20.17
N SER A 70 1.28 -0.50 19.81
CA SER A 70 1.08 -1.74 20.54
C SER A 70 2.39 -2.49 20.71
N GLU A 71 2.39 -3.53 21.53
CA GLU A 71 3.46 -4.53 21.48
C GLU A 71 3.55 -5.14 20.06
N ASP A 72 4.74 -5.61 19.67
CA ASP A 72 4.94 -6.27 18.38
C ASP A 72 4.10 -7.56 18.33
N ALA A 73 3.06 -7.55 17.49
CA ALA A 73 2.13 -8.66 17.33
C ALA A 73 2.73 -9.88 16.59
N GLY A 74 3.98 -9.79 16.13
CA GLY A 74 4.73 -10.90 15.58
C GLY A 74 4.30 -11.35 14.18
N GLN A 75 4.90 -12.44 13.71
CA GLN A 75 4.67 -12.94 12.36
C GLN A 75 3.26 -13.51 12.18
N ASP A 76 2.68 -14.11 13.22
CA ASP A 76 1.32 -14.66 13.16
C ASP A 76 0.30 -13.58 12.79
N TYR A 77 0.45 -12.35 13.31
CA TYR A 77 -0.40 -11.22 12.93
C TYR A 77 -0.31 -10.89 11.43
N VAL A 78 0.90 -10.93 10.86
CA VAL A 78 1.13 -10.74 9.42
C VAL A 78 0.52 -11.88 8.61
N ASP A 79 0.71 -13.12 9.05
CA ASP A 79 0.23 -14.33 8.36
C ASP A 79 -1.31 -14.42 8.33
N GLU A 80 -1.98 -13.87 9.34
CA GLU A 80 -3.45 -13.76 9.44
C GLU A 80 -4.04 -12.54 8.72
N THR A 81 -3.19 -11.64 8.23
CA THR A 81 -3.58 -10.40 7.54
C THR A 81 -3.49 -10.56 6.04
N LEU A 82 -4.57 -10.26 5.32
CA LEU A 82 -4.55 -10.17 3.86
C LEU A 82 -4.23 -8.74 3.40
N PHE A 83 -3.08 -8.56 2.75
CA PHE A 83 -2.68 -7.26 2.20
C PHE A 83 -3.29 -7.06 0.80
N LEU A 84 -4.03 -5.98 0.61
CA LEU A 84 -4.69 -5.62 -0.66
C LEU A 84 -4.13 -4.29 -1.16
N GLY A 85 -3.69 -4.24 -2.42
CA GLY A 85 -3.19 -2.97 -2.95
C GLY A 85 -2.69 -3.04 -4.37
N ASP A 86 -1.86 -2.06 -4.70
CA ASP A 86 -1.31 -1.86 -6.04
C ASP A 86 0.10 -2.48 -6.20
N SER A 87 0.98 -1.81 -6.96
CA SER A 87 2.36 -2.24 -7.18
C SER A 87 3.19 -2.26 -5.90
N ASN A 88 2.96 -1.36 -4.93
CA ASN A 88 3.70 -1.41 -3.68
C ASN A 88 3.30 -2.65 -2.85
N THR A 89 2.02 -3.05 -2.89
CA THR A 89 1.59 -4.31 -2.28
C THR A 89 2.18 -5.51 -3.03
N ALA A 90 2.21 -5.48 -4.37
CA ALA A 90 2.86 -6.52 -5.16
C ALA A 90 4.35 -6.72 -4.78
N ARG A 91 5.07 -5.64 -4.47
CA ARG A 91 6.48 -5.70 -4.06
C ARG A 91 6.69 -6.40 -2.72
N MET A 92 5.70 -6.36 -1.81
CA MET A 92 5.80 -6.97 -0.48
C MET A 92 6.10 -8.48 -0.55
N TYR A 93 5.39 -9.22 -1.42
CA TYR A 93 5.49 -10.68 -1.55
C TYR A 93 6.22 -11.16 -2.81
N ARG A 94 6.34 -10.34 -3.86
CA ARG A 94 7.03 -10.75 -5.10
C ARG A 94 8.51 -10.40 -5.14
N MET A 95 8.94 -9.43 -4.32
CA MET A 95 10.32 -8.91 -4.35
C MET A 95 11.03 -9.00 -3.01
N PHE A 96 10.30 -8.86 -1.91
CA PHE A 96 10.94 -8.65 -0.60
C PHE A 96 10.57 -9.68 0.48
N ASP A 97 9.65 -10.60 0.20
CA ASP A 97 9.26 -11.71 1.08
C ASP A 97 8.78 -11.29 2.49
N TYR A 98 8.12 -10.14 2.62
CA TYR A 98 7.53 -9.69 3.91
C TYR A 98 6.17 -10.34 4.21
N CYS A 99 5.48 -10.76 3.16
CA CYS A 99 4.29 -11.60 3.23
C CYS A 99 4.35 -12.64 2.11
N SER A 100 3.45 -13.61 2.15
CA SER A 100 3.36 -14.68 1.16
C SER A 100 2.32 -14.37 0.09
N TYR A 101 2.35 -15.12 -1.02
CA TYR A 101 1.26 -15.11 -1.98
C TYR A 101 -0.09 -15.46 -1.33
N ASP A 102 -0.13 -16.33 -0.33
CA ASP A 102 -1.39 -16.76 0.30
C ASP A 102 -2.01 -15.69 1.22
N ASN A 103 -1.32 -14.59 1.51
CA ASN A 103 -1.83 -13.49 2.32
C ASN A 103 -1.58 -12.09 1.71
N ALA A 104 -1.41 -11.99 0.39
CA ALA A 104 -1.33 -10.71 -0.30
C ALA A 104 -1.89 -10.74 -1.72
N ILE A 105 -2.54 -9.66 -2.14
CA ILE A 105 -3.03 -9.44 -3.52
C ILE A 105 -2.60 -8.04 -3.96
N GLY A 106 -1.57 -7.97 -4.79
CA GLY A 106 -1.08 -6.74 -5.41
C GLY A 106 -1.42 -6.66 -6.90
N SER A 107 -2.22 -5.67 -7.30
CA SER A 107 -2.56 -5.42 -8.70
C SER A 107 -1.84 -4.17 -9.23
N VAL A 108 -0.75 -4.37 -9.98
CA VAL A 108 0.13 -3.28 -10.45
C VAL A 108 -0.65 -2.24 -11.26
N GLY A 109 -0.59 -0.97 -10.83
CA GLY A 109 -1.27 0.15 -11.49
C GLY A 109 -2.76 0.27 -11.17
N MET A 110 -3.29 -0.55 -10.26
CA MET A 110 -4.68 -0.46 -9.84
C MET A 110 -4.92 0.76 -8.96
N SER A 111 -6.00 1.47 -9.27
CA SER A 111 -6.51 2.58 -8.50
C SER A 111 -7.60 2.13 -7.52
N ALA A 112 -7.82 2.89 -6.44
CA ALA A 112 -8.89 2.66 -5.48
C ALA A 112 -10.27 2.64 -6.16
N ARG A 113 -10.49 3.50 -7.17
CA ARG A 113 -11.74 3.53 -7.95
C ARG A 113 -12.05 2.23 -8.70
N SER A 114 -11.05 1.37 -8.89
CA SER A 114 -11.23 0.07 -9.55
C SER A 114 -11.55 -1.05 -8.56
N LEU A 115 -11.47 -0.79 -7.24
CA LEU A 115 -11.57 -1.81 -6.19
C LEU A 115 -12.87 -2.61 -6.22
N ALA A 116 -14.00 -1.94 -6.49
CA ALA A 116 -15.32 -2.58 -6.52
C ALA A 116 -15.47 -3.61 -7.65
N THR A 117 -14.81 -3.40 -8.79
CA THR A 117 -15.19 -4.09 -10.06
C THR A 117 -14.05 -4.83 -10.74
N TYR A 118 -12.80 -4.47 -10.48
CA TYR A 118 -11.67 -5.00 -11.23
C TYR A 118 -11.27 -6.40 -10.75
N ALA A 119 -11.39 -7.37 -11.65
CA ALA A 119 -10.95 -8.74 -11.42
C ALA A 119 -9.44 -8.86 -11.68
N CYS A 120 -8.66 -9.08 -10.62
CA CYS A 120 -7.19 -8.96 -10.65
C CYS A 120 -6.41 -10.17 -10.14
N VAL A 121 -7.07 -11.14 -9.49
CA VAL A 121 -6.41 -12.30 -8.88
C VAL A 121 -7.02 -13.62 -9.35
N GLN A 122 -6.18 -14.62 -9.58
CA GLN A 122 -6.63 -15.98 -9.91
C GLN A 122 -6.37 -16.91 -8.71
N LEU A 123 -7.44 -17.51 -8.19
CA LEU A 123 -7.39 -18.38 -7.01
C LEU A 123 -7.59 -19.85 -7.38
N GLN A 124 -7.02 -20.75 -6.57
CA GLN A 124 -7.14 -22.19 -6.77
C GLN A 124 -8.62 -22.61 -6.86
N GLY A 125 -8.95 -23.40 -7.89
CA GLY A 125 -10.33 -23.83 -8.15
C GLY A 125 -11.16 -22.83 -8.99
N TYR A 126 -10.60 -21.69 -9.38
CA TYR A 126 -11.24 -20.69 -10.23
C TYR A 126 -10.44 -20.48 -11.53
N SER A 127 -11.11 -20.61 -12.67
CA SER A 127 -10.46 -20.47 -13.99
C SER A 127 -10.28 -19.02 -14.44
N ASN A 128 -11.13 -18.11 -13.95
CA ASN A 128 -11.11 -16.70 -14.30
C ASN A 128 -10.51 -15.89 -13.14
N TYR A 129 -10.02 -14.69 -13.47
CA TYR A 129 -9.73 -13.68 -12.46
C TYR A 129 -10.99 -13.32 -11.69
N VAL A 130 -10.82 -13.01 -10.40
CA VAL A 130 -11.89 -12.57 -9.50
C VAL A 130 -11.55 -11.19 -8.91
N THR A 131 -12.57 -10.47 -8.46
CA THR A 131 -12.40 -9.18 -7.77
C THR A 131 -11.79 -9.39 -6.38
N MET A 132 -11.23 -8.33 -5.79
CA MET A 132 -10.69 -8.40 -4.43
C MET A 132 -11.77 -8.77 -3.40
N ALA A 133 -12.99 -8.22 -3.51
CA ALA A 133 -14.11 -8.62 -2.66
C ALA A 133 -14.41 -10.13 -2.76
N LYS A 134 -14.42 -10.68 -3.98
CA LYS A 134 -14.60 -12.12 -4.15
C LYS A 134 -13.42 -12.91 -3.59
N ALA A 135 -12.20 -12.40 -3.72
CA ALA A 135 -11.01 -13.04 -3.16
C ALA A 135 -11.07 -13.08 -1.62
N VAL A 136 -11.43 -11.98 -0.95
CA VAL A 136 -11.61 -11.93 0.51
C VAL A 136 -12.63 -12.97 0.97
N PHE A 137 -13.77 -13.09 0.29
CA PHE A 137 -14.76 -14.14 0.60
C PHE A 137 -14.20 -15.57 0.49
N LEU A 138 -13.31 -15.82 -0.48
CA LEU A 138 -12.73 -17.15 -0.72
C LEU A 138 -11.52 -17.46 0.17
N MET A 139 -10.78 -16.43 0.57
CA MET A 139 -9.58 -16.55 1.42
C MET A 139 -9.90 -16.44 2.91
N GLN A 140 -11.05 -15.86 3.27
CA GLN A 140 -11.55 -15.76 4.65
C GLN A 140 -10.52 -15.21 5.67
N PRO A 141 -9.81 -14.11 5.36
CA PRO A 141 -8.81 -13.55 6.28
C PRO A 141 -9.50 -13.00 7.53
N GLN A 142 -8.76 -12.91 8.65
CA GLN A 142 -9.29 -12.23 9.84
C GLN A 142 -9.38 -10.73 9.60
N ARG A 143 -8.36 -10.17 8.96
CA ARG A 143 -8.25 -8.75 8.66
C ARG A 143 -7.69 -8.49 7.28
N VAL A 144 -8.08 -7.38 6.69
CA VAL A 144 -7.47 -6.83 5.47
C VAL A 144 -6.77 -5.51 5.76
N ILE A 145 -5.59 -5.32 5.18
CA ILE A 145 -4.93 -4.01 5.13
C ILE A 145 -4.94 -3.54 3.67
N LEU A 146 -5.67 -2.44 3.39
CA LEU A 146 -5.78 -1.88 2.05
C LEU A 146 -4.82 -0.70 1.85
N THR A 147 -3.98 -0.75 0.83
CA THR A 147 -3.07 0.34 0.44
C THR A 147 -3.25 0.68 -1.05
N PHE A 148 -4.06 1.71 -1.31
CA PHE A 148 -4.31 2.27 -2.64
C PHE A 148 -4.32 3.80 -2.57
N GLY A 149 -4.10 4.45 -3.71
CA GLY A 149 -4.34 5.88 -3.88
C GLY A 149 -3.27 6.60 -4.68
N THR A 150 -2.05 6.07 -4.76
CA THR A 150 -0.99 6.67 -5.59
C THR A 150 -1.39 6.74 -7.07
N ASN A 151 -2.06 5.70 -7.59
CA ASN A 151 -2.59 5.68 -8.97
C ASN A 151 -3.87 6.53 -9.17
N ASP A 152 -4.39 7.15 -8.10
CA ASP A 152 -5.54 8.05 -8.13
C ASP A 152 -5.16 9.52 -8.11
N LEU A 153 -3.89 9.83 -7.85
CA LEU A 153 -3.37 11.19 -7.90
C LEU A 153 -3.54 11.77 -9.31
N SER A 154 -4.19 12.92 -9.37
CA SER A 154 -4.51 13.65 -10.59
C SER A 154 -4.99 15.05 -10.22
N PRO A 155 -4.52 16.13 -10.87
CA PRO A 155 -4.96 17.50 -10.58
C PRO A 155 -6.48 17.73 -10.70
N SER A 156 -7.20 16.84 -11.39
CA SER A 156 -8.64 16.93 -11.60
C SER A 156 -9.48 16.02 -10.70
N TYR A 157 -8.85 15.21 -9.84
CA TYR A 157 -9.55 14.26 -8.97
C TYR A 157 -9.48 14.73 -7.52
N SER A 158 -10.62 15.01 -6.91
CA SER A 158 -10.68 15.56 -5.55
C SER A 158 -10.54 14.47 -4.50
N ALA A 159 -10.13 14.86 -3.29
CA ALA A 159 -10.10 13.98 -2.13
C ALA A 159 -11.49 13.38 -1.84
N ASP A 160 -12.55 14.18 -1.93
CA ASP A 160 -13.94 13.74 -1.72
C ASP A 160 -14.34 12.63 -2.71
N SER A 161 -14.10 12.83 -4.02
CA SER A 161 -14.41 11.80 -5.02
C SER A 161 -13.52 10.58 -4.87
N PHE A 162 -12.26 10.76 -4.48
CA PHE A 162 -11.36 9.66 -4.19
C PHE A 162 -11.89 8.77 -3.05
N VAL A 163 -12.26 9.35 -1.90
CA VAL A 163 -12.76 8.56 -0.77
C VAL A 163 -14.14 7.98 -1.01
N GLU A 164 -15.04 8.68 -1.74
CA GLU A 164 -16.35 8.13 -2.13
C GLU A 164 -16.19 6.82 -2.93
N ASN A 165 -15.30 6.81 -3.93
CA ASN A 165 -15.05 5.62 -4.74
C ASN A 165 -14.31 4.52 -3.97
N TYR A 166 -13.38 4.88 -3.08
CA TYR A 166 -12.65 3.91 -2.27
C TYR A 166 -13.60 3.26 -1.23
N GLU A 167 -14.44 4.05 -0.59
CA GLU A 167 -15.48 3.59 0.32
C GLU A 167 -16.45 2.62 -0.36
N GLU A 168 -16.93 2.95 -1.56
CA GLU A 168 -17.77 2.03 -2.36
C GLU A 168 -17.05 0.69 -2.60
N GLY A 169 -15.78 0.75 -2.98
CA GLY A 169 -14.95 -0.44 -3.14
C GLY A 169 -14.82 -1.28 -1.87
N ILE A 170 -14.51 -0.67 -0.73
CA ILE A 170 -14.38 -1.36 0.56
C ILE A 170 -15.73 -1.96 1.00
N LYS A 171 -16.85 -1.25 0.78
CA LYS A 171 -18.19 -1.78 1.09
C LYS A 171 -18.50 -3.08 0.35
N THR A 172 -18.01 -3.26 -0.89
CA THR A 172 -18.14 -4.56 -1.58
C THR A 172 -17.39 -5.69 -0.88
N ILE A 173 -16.25 -5.40 -0.24
CA ILE A 173 -15.49 -6.38 0.55
C ILE A 173 -16.26 -6.75 1.82
N VAL A 174 -16.76 -5.73 2.54
CA VAL A 174 -17.56 -5.93 3.77
C VAL A 174 -18.83 -6.73 3.47
N GLU A 175 -19.53 -6.41 2.38
CA GLU A 175 -20.72 -7.16 1.94
C GLU A 175 -20.38 -8.61 1.58
N ALA A 176 -19.26 -8.83 0.88
CA ALA A 176 -18.84 -10.16 0.48
C ALA A 176 -18.44 -11.03 1.69
N TYR A 177 -17.81 -10.46 2.72
CA TYR A 177 -17.37 -11.21 3.91
C TYR A 177 -17.48 -10.36 5.19
N PRO A 178 -18.64 -10.32 5.87
CA PRO A 178 -18.90 -9.41 6.99
C PRO A 178 -18.04 -9.58 8.24
N SER A 179 -17.38 -10.74 8.41
CA SER A 179 -16.47 -11.02 9.55
C SER A 179 -15.06 -10.43 9.37
N VAL A 180 -14.79 -9.72 8.27
CA VAL A 180 -13.46 -9.17 8.03
C VAL A 180 -13.26 -7.85 8.74
N ASP A 181 -12.15 -7.72 9.47
CA ASP A 181 -11.70 -6.44 9.97
C ASP A 181 -11.11 -5.59 8.84
N ILE A 182 -11.57 -4.34 8.72
CA ILE A 182 -11.09 -3.38 7.72
C ILE A 182 -10.07 -2.44 8.33
N ILE A 183 -8.87 -2.45 7.76
CA ILE A 183 -7.80 -1.48 8.05
C ILE A 183 -7.39 -0.81 6.75
N VAL A 184 -7.49 0.52 6.68
CA VAL A 184 -7.00 1.31 5.55
C VAL A 184 -5.64 1.88 5.93
N ASN A 185 -4.62 1.55 5.16
CA ASN A 185 -3.29 2.11 5.35
C ASN A 185 -3.16 3.44 4.61
N ALA A 186 -2.43 4.37 5.22
CA ALA A 186 -2.06 5.61 4.56
C ALA A 186 -1.36 5.35 3.22
N ILE A 187 -1.66 6.19 2.22
CA ILE A 187 -0.93 6.27 0.96
C ILE A 187 0.54 6.61 1.28
N PRO A 188 1.52 5.81 0.82
CA PRO A 188 2.93 6.10 1.04
C PRO A 188 3.33 7.47 0.46
N PRO A 189 4.27 8.18 1.10
CA PRO A 189 4.77 9.44 0.59
C PRO A 189 5.59 9.27 -0.71
N LEU A 190 5.59 10.30 -1.54
CA LEU A 190 6.45 10.41 -2.71
C LEU A 190 7.87 10.82 -2.29
N GLY A 191 8.85 10.48 -3.12
CA GLY A 191 10.15 11.13 -3.08
C GLY A 191 10.03 12.61 -3.44
N GLN A 192 10.87 13.45 -2.84
CA GLN A 192 10.92 14.87 -3.20
C GLN A 192 11.21 15.07 -4.70
N VAL A 193 11.96 14.14 -5.28
CA VAL A 193 12.19 14.01 -6.71
C VAL A 193 11.50 12.72 -7.19
N HIS A 194 10.53 12.82 -8.08
CA HIS A 194 9.73 11.68 -8.57
C HIS A 194 9.36 11.84 -10.05
N SER A 195 8.88 10.79 -10.71
CA SER A 195 8.36 10.86 -12.07
C SER A 195 6.90 11.34 -12.07
N ASN A 196 6.45 11.90 -13.20
CA ASN A 196 5.09 12.41 -13.41
C ASN A 196 4.69 13.64 -12.55
N GLN A 197 4.67 14.83 -13.19
CA GLN A 197 4.26 16.11 -12.59
C GLN A 197 2.85 16.15 -11.99
N ASN A 198 1.98 15.19 -12.34
CA ASN A 198 0.61 15.15 -11.84
C ASN A 198 0.50 14.52 -10.45
N LEU A 199 1.55 13.83 -9.98
CA LEU A 199 1.59 13.27 -8.64
C LEU A 199 2.14 14.35 -7.71
N THR A 200 1.41 14.69 -6.65
CA THR A 200 1.86 15.70 -5.70
C THR A 200 1.79 15.16 -4.28
N GLN A 201 2.76 15.54 -3.45
CA GLN A 201 2.75 15.20 -2.04
C GLN A 201 1.63 15.94 -1.31
N THR A 202 1.28 17.17 -1.77
CA THR A 202 0.08 17.87 -1.29
C THR A 202 -1.17 16.99 -1.41
N GLN A 203 -1.41 16.40 -2.58
CA GLN A 203 -2.61 15.58 -2.80
C GLN A 203 -2.54 14.24 -2.06
N VAL A 204 -1.35 13.64 -1.89
CA VAL A 204 -1.17 12.47 -1.00
C VAL A 204 -1.61 12.79 0.42
N ASP A 205 -1.21 13.96 0.95
CA ASP A 205 -1.59 14.38 2.30
C ASP A 205 -3.09 14.70 2.41
N GLU A 206 -3.68 15.35 1.40
CA GLU A 206 -5.13 15.58 1.32
C GLU A 206 -5.93 14.27 1.32
N TYR A 207 -5.51 13.30 0.51
CA TYR A 207 -6.15 11.99 0.44
C TYR A 207 -6.01 11.24 1.76
N ASN A 208 -4.83 11.22 2.39
CA ASN A 208 -4.65 10.58 3.69
C ASN A 208 -5.52 11.18 4.78
N LYS A 209 -5.69 12.51 4.77
CA LYS A 209 -6.61 13.21 5.69
C LYS A 209 -8.07 12.83 5.42
N ALA A 210 -8.47 12.68 4.16
CA ALA A 210 -9.81 12.23 3.83
C ALA A 210 -10.03 10.74 4.19
N LEU A 211 -9.01 9.88 4.02
CA LEU A 211 -9.10 8.46 4.35
C LEU A 211 -9.32 8.21 5.84
N VAL A 212 -8.66 8.95 6.72
CA VAL A 212 -8.87 8.80 8.17
C VAL A 212 -10.28 9.24 8.59
N GLU A 213 -10.84 10.28 7.97
CA GLU A 213 -12.25 10.67 8.20
C GLU A 213 -13.21 9.60 7.66
N MET A 214 -13.00 9.10 6.43
CA MET A 214 -13.80 8.00 5.86
C MET A 214 -13.79 6.76 6.76
N CYS A 215 -12.63 6.40 7.33
CA CYS A 215 -12.53 5.29 8.27
C CYS A 215 -13.33 5.54 9.55
N LYS A 216 -13.25 6.77 10.09
CA LYS A 216 -14.02 7.17 11.28
C LYS A 216 -15.53 7.12 11.04
N GLU A 217 -16.00 7.59 9.88
CA GLU A 217 -17.42 7.58 9.52
C GLU A 217 -17.99 6.16 9.35
N ASN A 218 -17.15 5.19 8.95
CA ASN A 218 -17.53 3.80 8.72
C ASN A 218 -17.16 2.84 9.88
N ASP A 219 -16.60 3.36 10.98
CA ASP A 219 -16.04 2.56 12.09
C ASP A 219 -14.98 1.53 11.64
N TRP A 220 -14.18 1.89 10.63
CA TRP A 220 -13.00 1.15 10.20
C TRP A 220 -11.74 1.72 10.86
N LYS A 221 -10.64 0.96 10.79
CA LYS A 221 -9.35 1.40 11.34
C LYS A 221 -8.46 2.03 10.28
N PHE A 222 -7.66 3.00 10.70
CA PHE A 222 -6.67 3.67 9.87
C PHE A 222 -5.27 3.37 10.40
N LEU A 223 -4.40 2.85 9.54
CA LEU A 223 -2.98 2.62 9.84
C LEU A 223 -2.16 3.78 9.27
N ASN A 224 -1.65 4.66 10.14
CA ASN A 224 -0.95 5.88 9.72
C ASN A 224 0.54 5.64 9.39
N SER A 225 0.85 4.64 8.56
CA SER A 225 2.24 4.27 8.25
C SER A 225 3.07 5.39 7.60
N ALA A 226 2.40 6.43 7.08
CA ALA A 226 3.07 7.60 6.53
C ALA A 226 3.99 8.29 7.56
N GLU A 227 3.74 8.15 8.86
CA GLU A 227 4.59 8.72 9.92
C GLU A 227 5.99 8.11 9.97
N VAL A 228 6.11 6.81 9.70
CA VAL A 228 7.43 6.14 9.67
C VAL A 228 8.11 6.26 8.32
N LEU A 229 7.34 6.52 7.26
CA LEU A 229 7.87 6.64 5.89
C LEU A 229 8.27 8.08 5.54
N LYS A 230 7.62 9.09 6.11
CA LYS A 230 7.93 10.50 5.87
C LYS A 230 9.14 10.98 6.68
N ASP A 231 9.93 11.84 6.05
CA ASP A 231 10.89 12.67 6.73
C ASP A 231 10.17 13.88 7.34
N SER A 232 10.24 14.01 8.67
CA SER A 232 9.53 15.07 9.40
C SER A 232 9.94 16.50 9.02
N SER A 233 11.14 16.69 8.45
CA SER A 233 11.64 18.01 8.07
C SER A 233 11.13 18.45 6.70
N THR A 234 10.95 17.50 5.78
CA THR A 234 10.58 17.79 4.39
C THR A 234 9.13 17.45 4.04
N GLY A 235 8.50 16.50 4.75
CA GLY A 235 7.17 15.95 4.43
C GLY A 235 7.17 14.91 3.31
N TYR A 236 8.30 14.66 2.64
CA TYR A 236 8.45 13.62 1.61
C TYR A 236 8.93 12.30 2.21
N ALA A 237 9.01 11.25 1.39
CA ALA A 237 9.63 9.99 1.79
C ALA A 237 11.06 10.20 2.30
N LYS A 238 11.45 9.47 3.35
CA LYS A 238 12.83 9.44 3.86
C LYS A 238 13.81 9.07 2.74
N SER A 239 15.05 9.56 2.86
CA SER A 239 16.09 9.23 1.87
C SER A 239 16.28 7.71 1.76
N GLY A 240 16.25 7.19 0.52
CA GLY A 240 16.37 5.77 0.22
C GLY A 240 15.10 4.94 0.45
N TYR A 241 13.96 5.56 0.79
CA TYR A 241 12.70 4.83 1.00
C TYR A 241 11.89 4.64 -0.28
N VAL A 242 12.18 5.41 -1.32
CA VAL A 242 11.62 5.22 -2.67
C VAL A 242 12.73 4.92 -3.69
N GLU A 243 12.39 4.18 -4.74
CA GLU A 243 13.30 3.88 -5.84
C GLU A 243 13.75 5.17 -6.52
N SER A 244 15.06 5.37 -6.70
CA SER A 244 15.58 6.59 -7.31
C SER A 244 15.19 6.76 -8.78
N SER A 245 14.74 5.68 -9.44
CA SER A 245 14.32 5.69 -10.84
C SER A 245 12.97 6.37 -11.05
N ASP A 246 12.10 6.41 -10.04
CA ASP A 246 10.75 6.97 -10.16
C ASP A 246 10.29 7.80 -8.96
N GLY A 247 10.92 7.68 -7.79
CA GLY A 247 10.53 8.39 -6.58
C GLY A 247 9.14 7.99 -6.06
N ILE A 248 8.60 6.84 -6.47
CA ILE A 248 7.23 6.38 -6.17
C ILE A 248 7.24 5.01 -5.49
N HIS A 249 7.99 4.04 -6.03
CA HIS A 249 7.96 2.68 -5.52
C HIS A 249 8.80 2.54 -4.26
N LEU A 250 8.26 1.87 -3.23
CA LEU A 250 8.97 1.68 -1.97
C LEU A 250 10.14 0.70 -2.11
N THR A 251 11.26 1.05 -1.50
CA THR A 251 12.45 0.17 -1.41
C THR A 251 12.28 -0.89 -0.33
N LYS A 252 13.21 -1.84 -0.25
CA LYS A 252 13.23 -2.83 0.84
C LYS A 252 13.29 -2.17 2.22
N ALA A 253 14.08 -1.10 2.39
CA ALA A 253 14.20 -0.40 3.66
C ALA A 253 12.88 0.25 4.10
N ALA A 254 12.12 0.81 3.16
CA ALA A 254 10.78 1.33 3.45
C ALA A 254 9.79 0.21 3.81
N MET A 255 9.86 -0.93 3.13
CA MET A 255 9.02 -2.08 3.44
C MET A 255 9.34 -2.66 4.82
N GLU A 256 10.60 -2.68 5.24
CA GLU A 256 11.00 -3.06 6.60
C GLU A 256 10.33 -2.16 7.65
N ALA A 257 10.43 -0.84 7.47
CA ALA A 257 9.79 0.13 8.37
C ALA A 257 8.25 0.02 8.35
N LEU A 258 7.65 -0.22 7.18
CA LEU A 258 6.21 -0.42 7.05
C LEU A 258 5.76 -1.67 7.80
N PHE A 259 6.44 -2.81 7.64
CA PHE A 259 6.04 -4.04 8.32
C PHE A 259 6.32 -3.99 9.82
N GLU A 260 7.38 -3.32 10.27
CA GLU A 260 7.57 -3.02 11.70
C GLU A 260 6.39 -2.21 12.25
N TYR A 261 5.97 -1.17 11.52
CA TYR A 261 4.80 -0.35 11.91
C TYR A 261 3.50 -1.16 11.91
N VAL A 262 3.26 -2.01 10.91
CA VAL A 262 2.10 -2.91 10.85
C VAL A 262 2.00 -3.82 12.08
N ARG A 263 3.12 -4.37 12.55
CA ARG A 263 3.10 -5.27 13.73
C ARG A 263 3.02 -4.53 15.05
N THR A 264 3.51 -3.30 15.12
CA THR A 264 3.51 -2.45 16.33
C THR A 264 2.33 -1.50 16.38
N HIS A 265 1.41 -1.54 15.42
CA HIS A 265 0.15 -0.79 15.43
C HIS A 265 -0.97 -1.76 15.04
N SER A 266 -1.07 -2.84 15.81
CA SER A 266 -1.89 -4.00 15.48
C SER A 266 -3.35 -3.81 15.87
N TYR A 267 -4.25 -4.37 15.06
CA TYR A 267 -5.69 -4.45 15.36
C TYR A 267 -6.08 -5.90 15.59
N ILE A 268 -6.21 -6.27 16.86
CA ILE A 268 -6.49 -7.64 17.30
C ILE A 268 -7.88 -7.67 17.91
N THR A 269 -8.76 -8.46 17.29
CA THR A 269 -10.15 -8.69 17.67
C THR A 269 -10.36 -10.16 18.02
N GLU A 270 -11.49 -10.48 18.64
CA GLU A 270 -11.92 -11.88 18.75
C GLU A 270 -12.19 -12.45 17.35
N ASP A 271 -11.69 -13.64 17.06
CA ASP A 271 -11.94 -14.31 15.78
C ASP A 271 -13.40 -14.80 15.73
N ASP A 272 -14.27 -14.01 15.09
CA ASP A 272 -15.70 -14.28 14.92
C ASP A 272 -16.02 -14.94 13.56
N ARG A 273 -14.99 -15.29 12.79
CA ARG A 273 -15.17 -15.86 11.45
C ARG A 273 -16.00 -17.14 11.55
N PRO A 274 -16.93 -17.36 10.59
CA PRO A 274 -17.60 -18.65 10.49
C PRO A 274 -16.53 -19.74 10.33
N THR A 275 -16.76 -20.93 10.92
CA THR A 275 -15.80 -22.05 10.90
C THR A 275 -15.09 -22.13 9.55
N VAL A 276 -13.78 -21.85 9.57
CA VAL A 276 -12.95 -21.70 8.38
C VAL A 276 -13.07 -22.97 7.54
N LYS A 277 -13.63 -22.86 6.34
CA LYS A 277 -13.89 -23.98 5.43
C LYS A 277 -13.33 -23.65 4.06
N ASN A 278 -12.43 -24.50 3.56
CA ASN A 278 -11.90 -24.42 2.19
C ASN A 278 -11.30 -23.05 1.84
N VAL A 279 -10.31 -22.59 2.61
CA VAL A 279 -9.51 -21.39 2.30
C VAL A 279 -8.83 -21.57 0.96
N ALA A 280 -9.23 -20.76 -0.03
CA ALA A 280 -8.60 -20.78 -1.33
C ALA A 280 -7.15 -20.26 -1.22
N LYS A 281 -6.23 -20.96 -1.89
CA LYS A 281 -4.83 -20.54 -2.02
C LYS A 281 -4.56 -19.87 -3.36
N HIS A 282 -3.49 -19.08 -3.44
CA HIS A 282 -3.07 -18.48 -4.70
C HIS A 282 -2.51 -19.54 -5.67
N ILE A 283 -2.70 -19.34 -6.99
CA ILE A 283 -2.08 -20.18 -8.03
C ILE A 283 -0.77 -19.52 -8.56
N GLY A 284 0.17 -19.22 -7.65
CA GLY A 284 1.51 -18.67 -7.98
C GLY A 284 1.51 -17.22 -8.51
N ASP A 285 2.54 -16.85 -9.28
CA ASP A 285 2.87 -15.48 -9.74
C ASP A 285 1.87 -14.80 -10.72
N LYS A 286 0.58 -15.16 -10.70
CA LYS A 286 -0.38 -14.80 -11.76
C LYS A 286 -1.27 -13.58 -11.49
N ASP A 287 -0.97 -12.69 -10.55
CA ASP A 287 -1.82 -11.48 -10.39
C ASP A 287 -1.55 -10.45 -11.50
N VAL A 288 -2.62 -9.78 -11.93
CA VAL A 288 -2.67 -8.93 -13.12
C VAL A 288 -1.99 -7.58 -12.87
N SER A 289 -1.38 -7.02 -13.91
CA SER A 289 -1.10 -5.58 -13.99
C SER A 289 -2.16 -4.89 -14.86
N VAL A 290 -2.61 -3.69 -14.49
CA VAL A 290 -3.63 -2.94 -15.26
C VAL A 290 -3.19 -2.70 -16.71
N SER A 291 -1.89 -2.59 -16.97
CA SER A 291 -1.30 -2.51 -18.32
C SER A 291 -1.49 -3.77 -19.18
N THR A 292 -1.71 -4.94 -18.57
CA THR A 292 -1.97 -6.20 -19.28
C THR A 292 -3.47 -6.51 -19.45
N ALA A 293 -4.36 -5.76 -18.76
CA ALA A 293 -5.80 -6.00 -18.82
C ALA A 293 -6.49 -5.54 -20.11
N SER A 294 -5.90 -4.64 -20.89
CA SER A 294 -6.40 -4.34 -22.25
C SER A 294 -6.41 -5.59 -23.16
N ASN A 295 -5.67 -6.65 -22.79
CA ASN A 295 -5.70 -7.94 -23.48
C ASN A 295 -6.65 -8.98 -22.83
N VAL A 296 -7.25 -8.70 -21.66
CA VAL A 296 -8.08 -9.67 -20.91
C VAL A 296 -9.59 -9.47 -21.13
N THR A 297 -10.01 -8.35 -21.73
CA THR A 297 -11.43 -8.14 -22.13
C THR A 297 -11.81 -8.75 -23.48
N ASN A 298 -10.89 -9.40 -24.19
CA ASN A 298 -11.16 -10.07 -25.48
C ASN A 298 -10.89 -11.57 -25.46
N THR A 299 -11.50 -12.35 -24.56
CA THR A 299 -11.69 -13.79 -24.83
C THR A 299 -12.97 -14.32 -24.18
N SER A 300 -14.11 -13.75 -24.57
CA SER A 300 -15.42 -14.40 -24.45
C SER A 300 -15.89 -14.80 -25.85
N SER A 301 -15.28 -15.83 -26.44
CA SER A 301 -15.83 -16.72 -27.48
C SER A 301 -14.69 -17.40 -28.25
N ALA A 302 -14.37 -18.64 -27.89
CA ALA A 302 -13.88 -19.63 -28.85
C ALA A 302 -14.06 -21.03 -28.28
N SER A 303 -14.84 -21.83 -29.00
CA SER A 303 -15.19 -23.21 -28.75
C SER A 303 -14.03 -24.11 -28.35
N SER A 304 -14.35 -25.02 -27.43
CA SER A 304 -13.65 -26.29 -27.22
C SER A 304 -13.53 -27.09 -28.52
N THR A 305 -12.30 -27.25 -29.02
CA THR A 305 -11.94 -28.33 -29.94
C THR A 305 -10.81 -29.12 -29.29
N SER A 306 -11.18 -30.14 -28.52
CA SER A 306 -10.25 -31.22 -28.18
C SER A 306 -9.98 -32.04 -29.42
N SER A 307 -8.71 -32.10 -29.81
CA SER A 307 -8.19 -33.05 -30.77
C SER A 307 -7.73 -34.28 -29.99
N GLU A 308 -8.30 -35.46 -30.26
CA GLU A 308 -7.69 -36.73 -29.86
C GLU A 308 -7.87 -37.78 -30.96
N SER A 309 -6.76 -38.44 -31.27
CA SER A 309 -6.58 -39.36 -32.40
C SER A 309 -6.93 -40.80 -32.03
N THR A 310 -7.72 -41.42 -32.91
CA THR A 310 -7.70 -42.83 -33.37
C THR A 310 -7.50 -43.98 -32.38
N SER A 311 -8.49 -44.86 -32.33
CA SER A 311 -8.34 -46.33 -32.46
C SER A 311 -9.63 -46.94 -33.05
N GLN A 312 -9.47 -47.94 -33.93
CA GLN A 312 -10.46 -48.50 -34.86
C GLN A 312 -11.17 -49.77 -34.32
N GLU A 313 -12.11 -50.27 -35.14
CA GLU A 313 -12.97 -51.49 -35.07
C GLU A 313 -14.34 -51.25 -34.38
N GLU A 314 -15.51 -51.60 -34.93
CA GLU A 314 -15.94 -52.55 -35.97
C GLU A 314 -17.35 -52.13 -36.49
N VAL A 315 -17.72 -52.53 -37.70
CA VAL A 315 -18.91 -52.09 -38.48
C VAL A 315 -20.16 -52.92 -38.14
N VAL A 316 -21.30 -52.27 -37.86
CA VAL A 316 -22.65 -52.82 -38.12
C VAL A 316 -23.60 -51.72 -38.60
N GLU A 317 -24.28 -51.97 -39.73
CA GLU A 317 -25.18 -51.04 -40.43
C GLU A 317 -26.58 -50.88 -39.80
N THR A 318 -27.19 -49.73 -40.13
CA THR A 318 -28.65 -49.41 -40.31
C THR A 318 -29.51 -49.07 -39.06
N PRO A 319 -30.59 -48.25 -39.17
CA PRO A 319 -30.97 -47.23 -40.17
C PRO A 319 -31.12 -45.80 -39.58
N VAL A 320 -31.20 -44.82 -40.49
CA VAL A 320 -31.55 -43.40 -40.25
C VAL A 320 -32.94 -43.25 -39.62
N PRO A 321 -33.13 -42.47 -38.54
CA PRO A 321 -34.44 -41.96 -38.17
C PRO A 321 -34.68 -40.56 -38.74
N THR A 322 -35.88 -40.43 -39.32
CA THR A 322 -36.53 -39.23 -39.82
C THR A 322 -36.49 -38.05 -38.84
N VAL A 323 -36.13 -36.87 -39.35
CA VAL A 323 -36.28 -35.58 -38.68
C VAL A 323 -37.75 -35.31 -38.31
N ALA A 324 -38.04 -35.24 -37.01
CA ALA A 324 -39.29 -34.68 -36.48
C ALA A 324 -39.14 -33.17 -36.30
N PRO A 325 -40.18 -32.35 -36.52
CA PRO A 325 -40.08 -30.90 -36.46
C PRO A 325 -39.85 -30.42 -35.02
N THR A 326 -38.86 -29.53 -34.87
CA THR A 326 -38.54 -28.75 -33.67
C THR A 326 -39.78 -28.02 -33.15
N GLN A 327 -40.21 -28.32 -31.92
CA GLN A 327 -41.16 -27.47 -31.21
C GLN A 327 -40.45 -26.20 -30.72
N ALA A 328 -41.08 -25.05 -30.94
CA ALA A 328 -40.62 -23.76 -30.45
C ALA A 328 -40.58 -23.75 -28.91
N PRO A 329 -39.64 -23.02 -28.28
CA PRO A 329 -39.49 -23.03 -26.83
C PRO A 329 -40.73 -22.46 -26.14
N THR A 330 -41.31 -23.25 -25.23
CA THR A 330 -42.36 -22.83 -24.32
C THR A 330 -41.80 -21.74 -23.39
N GLN A 331 -42.51 -20.60 -23.29
CA GLN A 331 -42.15 -19.52 -22.37
C GLN A 331 -42.16 -20.04 -20.93
N ALA A 332 -41.11 -19.69 -20.16
CA ALA A 332 -41.04 -19.97 -18.74
C ALA A 332 -42.20 -19.26 -18.01
N PRO A 333 -42.79 -19.86 -16.95
CA PRO A 333 -43.89 -19.24 -16.23
C PRO A 333 -43.42 -17.98 -15.51
N THR A 334 -44.19 -16.90 -15.69
CA THR A 334 -44.08 -15.66 -14.91
C THR A 334 -44.25 -15.99 -13.42
N PRO A 335 -43.32 -15.59 -12.53
CA PRO A 335 -43.53 -15.76 -11.10
C PRO A 335 -44.69 -14.88 -10.61
N GLU A 336 -45.57 -15.48 -9.81
CA GLU A 336 -46.67 -14.82 -9.11
C GLU A 336 -46.10 -13.83 -8.07
N PRO A 337 -46.71 -12.64 -7.85
CA PRO A 337 -46.16 -11.65 -6.94
C PRO A 337 -46.15 -12.15 -5.50
N THR A 338 -44.96 -12.17 -4.89
CA THR A 338 -44.76 -12.33 -3.45
C THR A 338 -45.52 -11.23 -2.70
N PRO A 339 -46.38 -11.55 -1.72
CA PRO A 339 -47.05 -10.53 -0.92
C PRO A 339 -46.03 -9.76 -0.07
N GLU A 340 -46.16 -8.43 -0.05
CA GLU A 340 -45.38 -7.53 0.81
C GLU A 340 -45.51 -7.93 2.29
N PRO A 341 -44.41 -7.88 3.07
CA PRO A 341 -44.49 -8.09 4.50
C PRO A 341 -45.23 -6.91 5.17
N ALA A 342 -46.18 -7.24 6.04
CA ALA A 342 -46.93 -6.25 6.80
C ALA A 342 -45.99 -5.42 7.69
N THR A 343 -46.10 -4.10 7.57
CA THR A 343 -45.46 -3.10 8.43
C THR A 343 -45.79 -3.40 9.91
N PRO A 344 -44.79 -3.59 10.80
CA PRO A 344 -45.06 -3.75 12.22
C PRO A 344 -45.56 -2.42 12.80
N VAL A 345 -46.66 -2.50 13.56
CA VAL A 345 -47.22 -1.38 14.34
C VAL A 345 -46.26 -1.05 15.49
N PRO A 346 -45.97 0.23 15.80
CA PRO A 346 -45.05 0.58 16.87
C PRO A 346 -45.55 0.08 18.22
N THR A 347 -44.73 -0.70 18.91
CA THR A 347 -44.94 -1.03 20.33
C THR A 347 -44.47 0.18 21.15
N GLU A 348 -45.37 0.77 21.95
CA GLU A 348 -45.01 1.85 22.86
C GLU A 348 -43.97 1.35 23.86
N GLN A 349 -42.80 2.00 23.87
CA GLN A 349 -41.72 1.73 24.80
C GLN A 349 -42.09 2.28 26.19
N PRO A 350 -41.91 1.53 27.29
CA PRO A 350 -42.19 2.05 28.62
C PRO A 350 -41.24 3.22 28.93
N THR A 351 -41.81 4.35 29.36
CA THR A 351 -41.10 5.52 29.86
C THR A 351 -40.22 5.11 31.05
N GLN A 352 -38.91 5.27 30.93
CA GLN A 352 -38.01 5.11 32.06
C GLN A 352 -38.19 6.28 33.02
N GLU A 353 -38.48 5.97 34.28
CA GLU A 353 -38.48 6.92 35.40
C GLU A 353 -37.03 7.40 35.64
N PRO A 354 -36.78 8.70 35.86
CA PRO A 354 -35.42 9.19 36.04
C PRO A 354 -34.81 8.67 37.35
N SER A 355 -33.75 7.89 37.24
CA SER A 355 -32.92 7.45 38.37
C SER A 355 -32.16 8.65 38.97
N PRO A 356 -32.04 8.77 40.31
CA PRO A 356 -31.54 9.97 40.98
C PRO A 356 -30.05 10.21 40.71
N ALA A 357 -29.69 11.49 40.58
CA ALA A 357 -28.31 11.95 40.42
C ALA A 357 -27.42 11.49 41.59
N THR A 358 -26.33 10.81 41.27
CA THR A 358 -25.24 10.49 42.19
C THR A 358 -24.57 11.80 42.67
N PRO A 359 -24.31 11.99 43.97
CA PRO A 359 -23.66 13.20 44.45
C PRO A 359 -22.22 13.27 43.95
N THR A 360 -21.87 14.39 43.32
CA THR A 360 -20.50 14.77 42.97
C THR A 360 -19.62 14.77 44.22
N PRO A 361 -18.44 14.10 44.22
CA PRO A 361 -17.51 14.20 45.35
C PRO A 361 -16.97 15.64 45.43
N ALA A 362 -16.95 16.19 46.65
CA ALA A 362 -16.39 17.50 46.93
C ALA A 362 -14.91 17.58 46.54
N PRO A 363 -14.37 18.76 46.16
CA PRO A 363 -12.97 18.92 45.81
C PRO A 363 -12.09 18.52 47.00
N ALA A 364 -11.11 17.65 46.76
CA ALA A 364 -10.09 17.33 47.76
C ALA A 364 -9.33 18.60 48.14
N THR A 365 -9.32 18.90 49.44
CA THR A 365 -8.45 19.92 50.04
C THR A 365 -7.00 19.67 49.64
N PRO A 366 -6.23 20.68 49.18
CA PRO A 366 -4.84 20.46 48.82
C PRO A 366 -4.02 20.04 50.04
N VAL A 367 -3.33 18.90 49.90
CA VAL A 367 -2.32 18.43 50.85
C VAL A 367 -1.15 19.43 50.85
N PRO A 368 -0.60 19.85 52.01
CA PRO A 368 0.55 20.74 52.03
C PRO A 368 1.76 20.03 51.39
N ALA A 369 2.45 20.73 50.50
CA ALA A 369 3.67 20.24 49.87
C ALA A 369 4.72 19.86 50.94
N THR A 370 5.23 18.64 50.86
CA THR A 370 6.42 18.19 51.59
C THR A 370 7.62 19.07 51.18
N PRO A 371 8.39 19.62 52.12
CA PRO A 371 9.54 20.45 51.78
C PRO A 371 10.62 19.62 51.08
N THR A 372 11.12 20.14 49.96
CA THR A 372 12.25 19.62 49.18
C THR A 372 13.50 19.54 50.07
N PRO A 373 14.30 18.45 50.02
CA PRO A 373 15.55 18.39 50.77
C PRO A 373 16.55 19.41 50.24
N VAL A 374 17.14 20.18 51.16
CA VAL A 374 18.26 21.09 50.93
C VAL A 374 19.48 20.27 50.48
N PRO A 375 20.18 20.61 49.39
CA PRO A 375 21.42 19.93 49.03
C PRO A 375 22.54 20.27 50.04
N GLU A 376 23.21 19.23 50.52
CA GLU A 376 24.44 19.29 51.32
C GLU A 376 25.57 19.99 50.54
N PRO A 377 26.46 20.78 51.18
CA PRO A 377 27.56 21.43 50.47
C PRO A 377 28.64 20.42 50.10
N THR A 378 28.79 20.14 48.80
CA THR A 378 29.93 19.38 48.28
C THR A 378 31.22 20.17 48.42
N ALA A 379 32.23 19.53 49.01
CA ALA A 379 33.54 20.08 49.30
C ALA A 379 34.27 20.65 48.07
N THR A 380 34.90 21.81 48.29
CA THR A 380 35.79 22.55 47.39
C THR A 380 36.97 21.67 46.92
N GLN A 381 37.04 21.40 45.62
CA GLN A 381 38.29 20.99 44.97
C GLN A 381 39.14 22.22 44.65
N ALA A 382 40.43 22.16 44.99
CA ALA A 382 41.43 23.18 44.74
C ALA A 382 41.68 23.37 43.23
N PRO A 383 41.96 24.60 42.76
CA PRO A 383 42.16 24.86 41.34
C PRO A 383 43.52 24.33 40.85
N ALA A 384 43.49 23.53 39.79
CA ALA A 384 44.67 23.19 38.99
C ALA A 384 45.13 24.42 38.19
N ALA A 385 46.44 24.61 38.19
CA ALA A 385 47.13 25.80 37.70
C ALA A 385 47.04 25.99 36.18
N THR A 386 46.98 27.25 35.81
CA THR A 386 46.98 27.83 34.47
C THR A 386 48.29 27.52 33.73
N GLU A 387 48.22 26.92 32.54
CA GLU A 387 49.34 26.88 31.61
C GLU A 387 49.55 28.26 30.97
N GLN A 388 50.76 28.79 31.10
CA GLN A 388 51.30 29.91 30.34
C GLN A 388 52.81 29.66 30.10
N PRO A 389 53.45 30.35 29.14
CA PRO A 389 54.11 29.74 27.98
C PRO A 389 55.56 29.32 28.23
N GLN A 390 56.04 28.39 27.39
CA GLN A 390 57.45 28.01 27.29
C GLN A 390 58.31 29.21 26.86
N GLU A 391 59.13 29.72 27.79
CA GLU A 391 60.36 30.45 27.49
C GLU A 391 61.58 29.68 28.01
N THR A 392 62.55 29.55 27.12
CA THR A 392 63.87 28.90 27.24
C THR A 392 64.75 29.57 28.30
N PRO A 393 65.54 28.83 29.10
CA PRO A 393 66.66 29.39 29.82
C PRO A 393 67.97 29.23 29.03
N ALA A 394 68.72 30.33 28.95
CA ALA A 394 70.11 30.37 28.53
C ALA A 394 71.07 30.43 29.75
N GLN A 395 72.35 30.18 29.46
CA GLN A 395 73.58 30.21 30.29
C GLN A 395 74.01 28.81 30.81
N ASP A 396 75.25 28.35 30.64
CA ASP A 396 76.52 29.09 30.75
C ASP A 396 77.72 28.42 30.02
N ALA A 397 78.69 29.27 29.68
CA ALA A 397 80.14 29.11 29.48
C ALA A 397 80.78 27.99 28.63
N GLY A 398 81.68 28.41 27.72
CA GLY A 398 82.95 27.68 27.51
C GLY A 398 83.52 27.63 26.10
N THR A 399 84.29 28.67 25.73
CA THR A 399 85.56 28.61 24.95
C THR A 399 85.75 27.75 23.69
N ALA A 400 86.27 28.43 22.67
CA ALA A 400 87.36 28.04 21.76
C ALA A 400 87.03 27.46 20.36
N GLN A 401 87.34 28.33 19.39
CA GLN A 401 88.16 28.10 18.19
C GLN A 401 87.63 27.33 16.96
N THR A 402 87.71 28.08 15.86
CA THR A 402 88.30 27.76 14.53
C THR A 402 87.44 27.27 13.37
N THR A 403 87.45 28.13 12.34
CA THR A 403 87.63 27.91 10.89
C THR A 403 86.49 27.45 9.99
N GLY A 404 86.38 28.13 8.84
CA GLY A 404 85.81 27.59 7.59
C GLY A 404 84.50 28.27 7.19
N ASN A 405 84.48 29.44 6.56
CA ASN A 405 84.77 29.74 5.15
C ASN A 405 83.56 29.55 4.22
N ASP A 406 83.23 30.64 3.52
CA ASP A 406 82.46 30.82 2.28
C ASP A 406 81.01 30.30 2.21
N GLY A 407 80.02 31.02 1.67
CA GLY A 407 80.01 32.21 0.84
C GLY A 407 78.73 32.21 -0.01
N ALA A 408 78.20 33.40 -0.30
CA ALA A 408 77.25 33.76 -1.38
C ALA A 408 75.85 33.11 -1.38
N THR A 409 74.76 33.84 -1.08
CA THR A 409 73.98 34.67 -2.02
C THR A 409 73.61 34.00 -3.35
N ALA A 410 72.37 33.50 -3.45
CA ALA A 410 71.34 33.97 -4.38
C ALA A 410 69.99 33.34 -3.99
#